data_AF-A0A5C3N7I1-F1
#
_entry.id   AF-A0A5C3N7I1-F1
#
_cell.length_a   1.000
_cell.length_b   1.000
_cell.length_c   1.000
_cell.angle_alpha   90.00
_cell.angle_beta   90.00
_cell.angle_gamma   90.00
#
_symmetry.space_group_name_H-M   'P 1'
#
loop_
_entity.id
_entity.type
_entity.pdbx_description
1 polymer ?
#
loop_
_entity_poly.entity_id
_entity_poly.type
_entity_poly.pdbx_seq_one_letter_code
_entity_poly.pdbx_strand_id
1 'polypeptide(L)'
;MTETFIAVGDCQDTLSELLHEWGIVPEEPYPGRIGAFKDNGDLLVKLEMGLGGSDPFVEAIHCYLEQLLEFTQTQTDPAILAKVSFPAILLLHFGPYLAVAAVAYTDQPIAEHLACVPLHMHSTNTEEAERGSRVLSALRVALHDLRETCPTLPSRGPVLVSLSATFMTMRAIEDSRAFRAHLVGPDSAGKRLYVKFSVRYSEEAHRAAHAIGLAPELHAVNDVYGWYMAVMDDRSSAYTSLWDLKENGDIVRHKWVPVLGWAQEAVQEKLALLHERGFVHGDVRDANVLVRNTEGERDVLLVDWDWAGATPKARYPYTMSRRGIDRPGSAMPGEQITPEHDNWMSERLLTRPRFLWL
;
A
#
# COMPACT_ATOMS: atom_id res chain seq x y z
N MET A 1 -19.94 2.04 56.81
CA MET A 1 -18.58 1.52 56.97
C MET A 1 -17.85 1.83 55.69
N THR A 2 -16.82 2.65 55.82
CA THR A 2 -15.81 3.00 54.81
C THR A 2 -15.10 1.75 54.32
N GLU A 3 -15.08 1.51 53.02
CA GLU A 3 -14.05 0.66 52.41
C GLU A 3 -13.18 1.52 51.51
N THR A 4 -11.95 1.64 51.99
CA THR A 4 -10.81 2.37 51.47
C THR A 4 -10.14 1.50 50.41
N PHE A 5 -9.92 2.01 49.20
CA PHE A 5 -9.07 1.34 48.22
C PHE A 5 -7.62 1.45 48.69
N ILE A 6 -7.04 0.30 49.02
CA ILE A 6 -5.63 0.14 49.38
C ILE A 6 -4.81 0.17 48.09
N ALA A 7 -3.77 1.00 48.05
CA ALA A 7 -2.77 0.98 47.01
C ALA A 7 -2.03 -0.36 47.02
N VAL A 8 -2.20 -1.12 45.95
CA VAL A 8 -1.31 -2.21 45.51
C VAL A 8 -0.76 -1.69 44.19
N GLY A 9 0.50 -1.29 44.05
CA GLY A 9 1.69 -2.06 44.38
C GLY A 9 2.23 -2.58 43.05
N ASP A 10 3.16 -1.82 42.46
CA ASP A 10 4.00 -2.10 41.29
C ASP A 10 3.60 -3.28 40.39
N CYS A 11 2.80 -3.01 39.36
CA CYS A 11 2.87 -3.75 38.10
C CYS A 11 3.32 -2.74 37.04
N GLN A 12 4.63 -2.48 36.98
CA GLN A 12 5.26 -1.96 35.77
C GLN A 12 5.31 -3.13 34.78
N ASP A 13 4.19 -3.42 34.13
CA ASP A 13 4.29 -4.04 32.82
C ASP A 13 4.94 -2.97 31.96
N THR A 14 6.21 -3.17 31.61
CA THR A 14 6.92 -2.23 30.77
C THR A 14 6.18 -2.17 29.44
N LEU A 15 5.95 -0.97 28.88
CA LEU A 15 5.30 -0.79 27.57
C LEU A 15 5.87 -1.74 26.50
N SER A 16 7.16 -2.09 26.61
CA SER A 16 7.86 -3.12 25.84
C SER A 16 7.18 -4.51 25.85
N GLU A 17 6.62 -4.96 26.97
CA GLU A 17 5.90 -6.25 27.09
C GLU A 17 4.56 -6.20 26.38
N LEU A 18 3.82 -5.09 26.50
CA LEU A 18 2.56 -4.87 25.77
C LEU A 18 2.79 -4.78 24.25
N LEU A 19 3.87 -4.13 23.82
CA LEU A 19 4.25 -4.02 22.41
C LEU A 19 4.72 -5.36 21.81
N HIS A 20 5.33 -6.22 22.64
CA HIS A 20 5.70 -7.58 22.26
C HIS A 20 4.48 -8.51 22.20
N GLU A 21 3.51 -8.37 23.11
CA GLU A 21 2.25 -9.12 23.10
C GLU A 21 1.37 -8.75 21.88
N TRP A 22 1.46 -7.51 21.41
CA TRP A 22 0.72 -6.99 20.26
C TRP A 22 1.44 -7.18 18.91
N GLY A 23 2.61 -7.82 18.90
CA GLY A 23 3.35 -8.15 17.67
C GLY A 23 3.88 -6.92 16.92
N ILE A 24 4.08 -5.79 17.62
CA ILE A 24 4.49 -4.50 17.04
C ILE A 24 6.02 -4.43 16.86
N VAL A 25 6.78 -5.25 17.59
CA VAL A 25 8.25 -5.29 17.51
C VAL A 25 8.68 -6.59 16.78
N PRO A 26 9.60 -6.53 15.78
CA PRO A 26 10.20 -7.72 15.20
C PRO A 26 10.86 -8.60 16.27
N GLU A 27 10.83 -9.93 16.13
CA GLU A 27 11.51 -10.86 17.04
C GLU A 27 13.01 -10.47 17.19
N GLU A 28 13.29 -9.92 18.37
CA GLU A 28 14.55 -9.43 18.97
C GLU A 28 15.70 -8.91 18.06
N PRO A 29 16.01 -7.61 18.21
CA PRO A 29 17.38 -7.14 18.43
C PRO A 29 17.61 -6.79 19.90
N TYR A 30 18.81 -7.10 20.41
CA TYR A 30 19.25 -6.98 21.79
C TYR A 30 18.73 -5.76 22.57
N PRO A 31 18.43 -5.90 23.89
CA PRO A 31 17.92 -4.84 24.74
C PRO A 31 18.94 -3.69 24.83
N GLY A 32 18.73 -2.67 24.02
CA GLY A 32 19.47 -1.43 24.06
C GLY A 32 19.02 -0.57 25.23
N ARG A 33 19.96 -0.04 26.01
CA ARG A 33 19.68 0.89 27.12
C ARG A 33 19.23 2.24 26.58
N ILE A 34 18.08 2.72 27.04
CA ILE A 34 17.54 4.05 26.77
C ILE A 34 18.31 5.10 27.60
N GLY A 35 18.89 6.11 26.94
CA GLY A 35 19.54 7.25 27.58
C GLY A 35 18.55 8.31 28.11
N ALA A 36 19.03 9.26 28.91
CA ALA A 36 18.19 10.32 29.48
C ALA A 36 17.70 11.34 28.41
N PHE A 37 16.39 11.58 28.39
CA PHE A 37 15.68 12.45 27.44
C PHE A 37 15.91 13.94 27.69
N LYS A 38 15.84 14.73 26.61
CA LYS A 38 15.70 16.20 26.64
C LYS A 38 14.45 16.60 25.87
N ASP A 39 13.62 17.41 26.50
CA ASP A 39 12.23 17.76 26.20
C ASP A 39 12.05 19.02 25.33
N ASN A 40 13.07 19.44 24.59
CA ASN A 40 13.07 20.73 23.88
C ASN A 40 13.25 20.58 22.36
N GLY A 41 12.20 20.09 21.68
CA GLY A 41 11.86 20.42 20.28
C GLY A 41 12.36 19.47 19.17
N ASP A 42 11.38 18.82 18.50
CA ASP A 42 11.21 18.35 17.09
C ASP A 42 12.40 18.00 16.17
N LEU A 43 13.63 17.92 16.66
CA LEU A 43 14.80 17.48 15.91
C LEU A 43 15.61 16.51 16.76
N LEU A 44 15.62 15.23 16.38
CA LEU A 44 16.45 14.24 17.05
C LEU A 44 17.86 14.28 16.45
N VAL A 45 18.80 14.80 17.23
CA VAL A 45 20.21 14.92 16.85
C VAL A 45 21.04 13.90 17.64
N LYS A 46 21.61 12.92 16.94
CA LYS A 46 22.57 11.96 17.48
C LYS A 46 23.95 12.09 16.85
N LEU A 47 24.97 11.73 17.62
CA LEU A 47 26.36 11.76 17.16
C LEU A 47 26.67 10.59 16.22
N GLU A 48 26.15 9.39 16.46
CA GLU A 48 26.30 8.20 15.59
C GLU A 48 25.07 7.28 15.73
N MET A 49 24.82 6.39 14.74
CA MET A 49 23.77 5.38 14.86
C MET A 49 24.11 4.38 15.99
N GLY A 50 23.16 4.12 16.88
CA GLY A 50 23.32 3.18 17.99
C GLY A 50 24.09 3.72 19.21
N LEU A 51 24.61 4.95 19.15
CA LEU A 51 25.24 5.59 20.31
C LEU A 51 24.14 5.98 21.31
N GLY A 52 24.14 5.32 22.47
CA GLY A 52 23.07 5.45 23.47
C GLY A 52 21.98 4.38 23.38
N GLY A 53 22.22 3.25 22.71
CA GLY A 53 21.39 2.04 22.81
C GLY A 53 20.06 2.08 22.06
N SER A 54 19.76 3.14 21.30
CA SER A 54 18.53 3.23 20.51
C SER A 54 18.80 3.71 19.09
N ASP A 55 18.05 3.15 18.15
CA ASP A 55 18.03 3.58 16.75
C ASP A 55 17.32 4.95 16.64
N PRO A 56 17.90 5.95 15.92
CA PRO A 56 17.32 7.29 15.83
C PRO A 56 15.94 7.32 15.16
N PHE A 57 15.67 6.42 14.21
CA PHE A 57 14.37 6.37 13.55
C PHE A 57 13.30 5.82 14.49
N VAL A 58 13.60 4.73 15.21
CA VAL A 58 12.68 4.16 16.21
C VAL A 58 12.38 5.15 17.33
N GLU A 59 13.40 5.86 17.82
CA GLU A 59 13.22 6.87 18.87
C GLU A 59 12.38 8.06 18.41
N ALA A 60 12.55 8.53 17.16
CA ALA A 60 11.71 9.59 16.61
C ALA A 60 10.24 9.16 16.46
N ILE A 61 9.99 7.90 16.09
CA ILE A 61 8.64 7.33 16.07
C ILE A 61 8.04 7.31 17.49
N HIS A 62 8.81 6.92 18.50
CA HIS A 62 8.36 6.95 19.89
C HIS A 62 8.03 8.37 20.36
N CYS A 63 8.89 9.35 20.09
CA CYS A 63 8.61 10.75 20.42
C CYS A 63 7.31 11.23 19.78
N TYR A 64 7.07 10.87 18.51
CA TYR A 64 5.82 11.17 17.83
C TYR A 64 4.61 10.52 18.51
N LEU A 65 4.71 9.24 18.88
CA LEU A 65 3.66 8.52 19.59
C LEU A 65 3.36 9.10 20.97
N GLU A 66 4.37 9.50 21.72
CA GLU A 66 4.20 10.15 23.02
C GLU A 66 3.46 11.49 22.90
N GLN A 67 3.81 12.30 21.89
CA GLN A 67 3.09 13.55 21.61
C GLN A 67 1.62 13.29 21.24
N LEU A 68 1.36 12.22 20.48
CA LEU A 68 0.02 11.79 20.13
C LEU A 68 -0.76 11.30 21.37
N LEU A 69 -0.11 10.56 22.28
CA LEU A 69 -0.69 10.12 23.54
C LEU A 69 -1.02 11.29 24.47
N GLU A 70 -0.12 12.26 24.61
CA GLU A 70 -0.37 13.48 25.39
C GLU A 70 -1.55 14.28 24.80
N PHE A 71 -1.63 14.38 23.47
CA PHE A 71 -2.75 15.03 22.80
C PHE A 71 -4.08 14.28 23.00
N THR A 72 -4.09 12.96 22.81
CA THR A 72 -5.30 12.13 22.99
C THR A 72 -5.81 12.11 24.42
N GLN A 73 -4.91 12.21 25.42
CA GLN A 73 -5.30 12.32 26.83
C GLN A 73 -5.89 13.70 27.18
N THR A 74 -5.45 14.75 26.49
CA THR A 74 -5.95 16.12 26.73
C THR A 74 -7.19 16.44 25.91
N GLN A 75 -7.42 15.73 24.81
CA GLN A 75 -8.55 15.95 23.91
C GLN A 75 -9.68 14.93 24.15
N THR A 76 -10.81 15.42 24.68
CA THR A 76 -11.96 14.59 25.10
C THR A 76 -13.06 14.44 24.05
N ASP A 77 -12.91 15.07 22.88
CA ASP A 77 -13.91 14.98 21.80
C ASP A 77 -13.62 13.79 20.85
N PRO A 78 -14.40 12.71 20.91
CA PRO A 78 -14.20 11.53 20.07
C PRO A 78 -14.42 11.81 18.58
N ALA A 79 -15.14 12.86 18.20
CA ALA A 79 -15.33 13.23 16.79
C ALA A 79 -14.07 13.86 16.18
N ILE A 80 -13.17 14.38 17.02
CA ILE A 80 -11.90 14.99 16.63
C ILE A 80 -10.83 13.91 16.51
N LEU A 81 -10.78 13.00 17.48
CA LEU A 81 -9.87 11.85 17.46
C LEU A 81 -10.13 10.92 16.25
N ALA A 82 -11.39 10.80 15.81
CA ALA A 82 -11.77 9.99 14.66
C ALA A 82 -11.40 10.60 13.29
N LYS A 83 -10.88 11.83 13.23
CA LYS A 83 -10.71 12.60 11.98
C LYS A 83 -9.28 13.07 11.69
N VAL A 84 -8.30 12.74 12.53
CA VAL A 84 -6.94 13.30 12.42
C VAL A 84 -5.93 12.17 12.26
N SER A 85 -5.17 12.19 11.15
CA SER A 85 -4.10 11.23 10.87
C SER A 85 -2.71 11.69 11.32
N PHE A 86 -2.65 12.80 12.08
CA PHE A 86 -1.45 13.45 12.64
C PHE A 86 -0.19 13.37 11.74
N PRO A 87 -0.26 13.76 10.45
CA PRO A 87 0.90 13.66 9.59
C PRO A 87 2.03 14.55 10.10
N ALA A 88 3.22 13.96 10.28
CA ALA A 88 4.42 14.65 10.70
C ALA A 88 5.62 14.23 9.83
N ILE A 89 6.58 15.14 9.71
CA ILE A 89 7.86 14.87 9.07
C ILE A 89 8.90 14.73 10.18
N LEU A 90 9.55 13.57 10.22
CA LEU A 90 10.63 13.29 11.16
C LEU A 90 11.96 13.66 10.52
N LEU A 91 12.68 14.58 11.15
CA LEU A 91 14.04 14.94 10.75
C LEU A 91 15.03 14.28 11.69
N LEU A 92 15.84 13.38 11.12
CA LEU A 92 16.83 12.60 11.84
C LEU A 92 18.22 13.10 11.45
N HIS A 93 18.96 13.63 12.41
CA HIS A 93 20.36 13.98 12.17
C HIS A 93 21.25 13.03 12.96
N PHE A 94 21.97 12.14 12.27
CA PHE A 94 22.89 11.21 12.92
C PHE A 94 24.25 11.21 12.23
N GLY A 95 25.30 11.53 12.99
CA GLY A 95 26.65 11.64 12.46
C GLY A 95 26.71 12.61 11.28
N PRO A 96 27.30 12.22 10.14
CA PRO A 96 27.39 13.07 8.98
C PRO A 96 26.22 12.85 8.01
N TYR A 97 25.04 12.46 8.49
CA TYR A 97 23.85 12.18 7.67
C TYR A 97 22.63 12.95 8.19
N LEU A 98 21.82 13.42 7.24
CA LEU A 98 20.48 13.95 7.48
C LEU A 98 19.47 13.03 6.79
N ALA A 99 18.65 12.36 7.58
CA ALA A 99 17.54 11.56 7.10
C ALA A 99 16.20 12.26 7.31
N VAL A 100 15.29 12.04 6.36
CA VAL A 100 13.92 12.56 6.35
C VAL A 100 13.00 11.36 6.29
N ALA A 101 12.07 11.29 7.23
CA ALA A 101 11.00 10.31 7.25
C ALA A 101 9.65 11.02 7.37
N ALA A 102 8.58 10.35 6.97
CA ALA A 102 7.22 10.78 7.22
C ALA A 102 6.53 9.78 8.14
N VAL A 103 5.68 10.29 9.02
CA VAL A 103 4.86 9.48 9.91
C VAL A 103 3.42 9.98 9.87
N ALA A 104 2.47 9.05 9.90
CA ALA A 104 1.06 9.34 10.07
C ALA A 104 0.44 8.28 10.97
N TYR A 105 -0.58 8.67 11.73
CA TYR A 105 -1.34 7.78 12.58
C TYR A 105 -2.63 7.38 11.89
N THR A 106 -2.84 6.08 11.68
CA THR A 106 -4.11 5.53 11.22
C THR A 106 -4.74 4.72 12.36
N ASP A 107 -5.04 3.44 12.14
CA ASP A 107 -5.22 2.41 13.16
C ASP A 107 -3.91 2.02 13.86
N GLN A 108 -2.78 2.20 13.18
CA GLN A 108 -1.42 2.03 13.71
C GLN A 108 -0.51 3.17 13.22
N PRO A 109 0.60 3.48 13.91
CA PRO A 109 1.59 4.43 13.40
C PRO A 109 2.29 3.86 12.16
N ILE A 110 2.16 4.54 11.03
CA ILE A 110 2.89 4.21 9.80
C ILE A 110 4.00 5.24 9.67
N ALA A 111 5.24 4.79 9.75
CA ALA A 111 6.43 5.61 9.54
C ALA A 111 7.25 5.06 8.38
N GLU A 112 7.63 5.92 7.44
CA GLU A 112 8.43 5.55 6.28
C GLU A 112 9.63 6.49 6.13
N HIS A 113 10.80 5.89 5.92
CA HIS A 113 12.02 6.62 5.64
C HIS A 113 12.07 7.04 4.17
N LEU A 114 12.07 8.34 3.90
CA LEU A 114 11.91 8.89 2.54
C LEU A 114 13.24 9.18 1.85
N ALA A 115 14.21 9.72 2.58
CA ALA A 115 15.50 10.10 2.01
C ALA A 115 16.59 10.20 3.08
N CYS A 116 17.85 9.96 2.68
CA CYS A 116 19.03 10.22 3.51
C CYS A 116 20.07 10.97 2.69
N VAL A 117 20.62 12.06 3.24
CA VAL A 117 21.58 12.96 2.60
C VAL A 117 22.88 12.93 3.39
N PRO A 118 24.02 12.59 2.76
CA PRO A 118 25.32 12.71 3.40
C PRO A 118 25.75 14.18 3.48
N LEU A 119 26.06 14.66 4.68
CA LEU A 119 26.53 16.03 4.95
C LEU A 119 28.05 16.19 4.77
N HIS A 120 28.79 15.09 4.62
CA HIS A 120 30.24 15.05 4.43
C HIS A 120 30.65 14.94 2.95
N MET A 121 29.78 15.35 2.03
CA MET A 121 30.01 15.22 0.60
C MET A 121 31.17 16.12 0.11
N HIS A 122 32.04 15.56 -0.73
CA HIS A 122 33.07 16.34 -1.42
C HIS A 122 32.44 17.19 -2.52
N SER A 123 32.93 18.41 -2.73
CA SER A 123 32.36 19.38 -3.69
C SER A 123 32.36 18.91 -5.15
N THR A 124 33.16 17.90 -5.49
CA THR A 124 33.19 17.29 -6.82
C THR A 124 32.12 16.23 -7.03
N ASN A 125 31.43 15.79 -5.98
CA ASN A 125 30.32 14.84 -6.07
C ASN A 125 29.01 15.60 -6.33
N THR A 126 28.83 16.02 -7.58
CA THR A 126 27.68 16.81 -8.00
C THR A 126 26.36 16.03 -7.91
N GLU A 127 26.39 14.70 -8.08
CA GLU A 127 25.18 13.87 -7.99
C GLU A 127 24.60 13.85 -6.57
N GLU A 128 25.43 13.69 -5.54
CA GLU A 128 24.98 13.75 -4.14
C GLU A 128 24.56 15.17 -3.73
N ALA A 129 25.24 16.20 -4.24
CA ALA A 129 24.82 17.58 -4.03
C ALA A 129 23.44 17.87 -4.65
N GLU A 130 23.17 17.38 -5.86
CA GLU A 130 21.87 17.47 -6.52
C GLU A 130 20.79 16.67 -5.79
N ARG A 131 21.12 15.46 -5.31
CA ARG A 131 20.20 14.65 -4.46
C ARG A 131 19.82 15.42 -3.19
N GLY A 132 20.80 15.96 -2.46
CA GLY A 132 20.55 16.78 -1.29
C GLY A 132 19.70 18.02 -1.58
N SER A 133 19.97 18.71 -2.69
CA SER A 133 19.18 19.86 -3.14
C SER A 133 17.72 19.48 -3.44
N ARG A 134 17.48 18.35 -4.10
CA ARG A 134 16.13 17.83 -4.36
C ARG A 134 15.41 17.49 -3.06
N VAL A 135 16.06 16.82 -2.12
CA VAL A 135 15.49 16.47 -0.81
C VAL A 135 15.10 17.73 -0.03
N LEU A 136 15.98 18.73 0.06
CA LEU A 136 15.67 19.98 0.76
C LEU A 136 14.57 20.80 0.08
N SER A 137 14.53 20.78 -1.26
CA SER A 137 13.47 21.44 -2.03
C SER A 137 12.11 20.75 -1.81
N ALA A 138 12.08 19.42 -1.87
CA ALA A 138 10.89 18.62 -1.59
C ALA A 138 10.41 18.82 -0.15
N LEU A 139 11.33 18.84 0.82
CA LEU A 139 11.02 19.12 2.22
C LEU A 139 10.39 20.51 2.39
N ARG A 140 10.89 21.53 1.69
CA ARG A 140 10.30 22.88 1.74
C ARG A 140 8.88 22.90 1.20
N VAL A 141 8.62 22.21 0.09
CA VAL A 141 7.27 22.07 -0.48
C VAL A 141 6.36 21.31 0.48
N ALA A 142 6.81 20.17 0.99
CA ALA A 142 6.04 19.35 1.92
C ALA A 142 5.71 20.09 3.23
N LEU A 143 6.65 20.87 3.78
CA LEU A 143 6.40 21.69 4.97
C LEU A 143 5.41 22.82 4.69
N HIS A 144 5.47 23.44 3.51
CA HIS A 144 4.50 24.43 3.09
C HIS A 144 3.10 23.82 2.96
N ASP A 145 2.98 22.70 2.27
CA ASP A 145 1.71 22.03 2.05
C ASP A 145 1.12 21.47 3.36
N LEU A 146 1.97 20.93 4.24
CA LEU A 146 1.58 20.48 5.57
C LEU A 146 1.07 21.65 6.41
N ARG A 147 1.69 22.82 6.31
CA ARG A 147 1.27 24.04 7.01
C ARG A 147 -0.03 24.61 6.45
N GLU A 148 -0.21 24.60 5.13
CA GLU A 148 -1.47 25.06 4.50
C GLU A 148 -2.62 24.10 4.77
N THR A 149 -2.34 22.80 4.82
CA THR A 149 -3.34 21.74 5.16
C THR A 149 -3.67 21.74 6.65
N CYS A 150 -2.74 22.21 7.50
CA CYS A 150 -2.90 22.40 8.94
C CYS A 150 -2.74 23.90 9.32
N PRO A 151 -3.65 24.79 8.88
CA PRO A 151 -3.45 26.25 8.89
C PRO A 151 -3.40 26.88 10.30
N THR A 152 -3.74 26.14 11.35
CA THR A 152 -3.74 26.61 12.74
C THR A 152 -2.94 25.67 13.62
N LEU A 153 -1.61 25.73 13.51
CA LEU A 153 -0.71 25.25 14.56
C LEU A 153 -0.40 26.44 15.50
N PRO A 154 -0.96 26.52 16.71
CA PRO A 154 -0.29 27.26 17.78
C PRO A 154 1.02 26.55 18.10
N SER A 155 1.96 27.28 18.67
CA SER A 155 3.29 26.78 19.06
C SER A 155 3.30 25.56 19.98
N ARG A 156 2.15 25.15 20.55
CA ARG A 156 1.90 23.86 21.20
C ARG A 156 0.39 23.55 21.15
N GLY A 157 0.02 22.38 20.62
CA GLY A 157 -1.32 21.78 20.67
C GLY A 157 -2.22 22.05 19.44
N PRO A 158 -2.80 21.03 18.78
CA PRO A 158 -3.69 21.22 17.63
C PRO A 158 -5.17 21.43 18.02
N VAL A 159 -5.88 22.26 17.25
CA VAL A 159 -7.36 22.30 17.20
C VAL A 159 -7.84 22.29 15.75
N LEU A 160 -8.79 21.38 15.52
CA LEU A 160 -9.81 21.25 14.49
C LEU A 160 -9.65 21.97 13.13
N VAL A 161 -9.42 21.17 12.08
CA VAL A 161 -9.82 21.52 10.70
C VAL A 161 -11.04 20.69 10.31
N SER A 162 -12.17 21.36 10.10
CA SER A 162 -13.37 20.76 9.51
C SER A 162 -13.23 20.77 8.00
N LEU A 163 -12.76 19.67 7.42
CA LEU A 163 -12.86 19.43 5.98
C LEU A 163 -14.25 18.87 5.67
N SER A 164 -15.11 19.70 5.09
CA SER A 164 -16.30 19.22 4.38
C SER A 164 -15.83 18.65 3.04
N ALA A 165 -15.43 17.38 3.06
CA ALA A 165 -15.16 16.60 1.87
C ALA A 165 -15.93 15.29 2.01
N THR A 166 -16.49 14.78 0.93
CA THR A 166 -17.11 13.45 0.86
C THR A 166 -16.11 12.44 1.44
N PHE A 167 -16.38 11.91 2.63
CA PHE A 167 -15.40 11.10 3.34
C PHE A 167 -15.29 9.73 2.66
N MET A 168 -14.07 9.31 2.39
CA MET A 168 -13.76 7.96 1.95
C MET A 168 -13.20 7.19 3.15
N THR A 169 -14.00 6.30 3.75
CA THR A 169 -13.47 5.42 4.80
C THR A 169 -12.71 4.28 4.12
N MET A 170 -11.40 4.21 4.34
CA MET A 170 -10.53 3.18 3.76
C MET A 170 -10.18 2.14 4.82
N ARG A 171 -10.25 0.86 4.45
CA ARG A 171 -9.74 -0.27 5.21
C ARG A 171 -8.68 -0.97 4.38
N ALA A 172 -7.47 -1.09 4.92
CA ALA A 172 -6.40 -1.83 4.27
C ALA A 172 -6.79 -3.30 4.08
N ILE A 173 -6.38 -3.88 2.97
CA ILE A 173 -6.31 -5.33 2.79
C ILE A 173 -4.88 -5.71 3.22
N GLU A 174 -4.75 -6.57 4.24
CA GLU A 174 -3.50 -7.01 4.88
C GLU A 174 -2.28 -7.03 3.94
N ASP A 175 -1.17 -6.42 4.38
CA ASP A 175 0.15 -6.33 3.71
C ASP A 175 0.16 -5.91 2.23
N SER A 176 -0.94 -5.34 1.73
CA SER A 176 -1.09 -5.00 0.33
C SER A 176 -1.19 -3.49 0.11
N ARG A 177 -0.71 -3.04 -1.05
CA ARG A 177 -0.91 -1.66 -1.56
C ARG A 177 -2.32 -1.45 -2.10
N ALA A 178 -3.29 -2.17 -1.54
CA ALA A 178 -4.67 -2.16 -1.96
C ALA A 178 -5.59 -2.01 -0.75
N PHE A 179 -6.64 -1.22 -0.94
CA PHE A 179 -7.55 -0.79 0.11
C PHE A 179 -8.98 -0.96 -0.37
N ARG A 180 -9.87 -1.36 0.52
CA ARG A 180 -11.32 -1.27 0.29
C ARG A 180 -11.80 0.05 0.86
N ALA A 181 -12.61 0.76 0.10
CA ALA A 181 -13.10 2.06 0.49
C ALA A 181 -14.62 2.16 0.35
N HIS A 182 -15.24 2.95 1.22
CA HIS A 182 -16.66 3.26 1.16
C HIS A 182 -16.83 4.76 0.97
N LEU A 183 -17.61 5.14 -0.04
CA LEU A 183 -18.06 6.53 -0.21
C LEU A 183 -19.11 6.86 0.85
N VAL A 184 -18.82 7.83 1.71
CA VAL A 184 -19.75 8.35 2.71
C VAL A 184 -20.22 9.73 2.28
N GLY A 185 -21.50 9.85 1.91
CA GLY A 185 -22.15 11.11 1.57
C GLY A 185 -23.68 10.97 1.49
N PRO A 186 -24.42 12.09 1.54
CA PRO A 186 -25.89 12.09 1.57
C PRO A 186 -26.53 11.44 0.33
N ASP A 187 -25.84 11.45 -0.81
CA ASP A 187 -26.30 10.86 -2.09
C ASP A 187 -25.50 9.61 -2.51
N SER A 188 -24.46 9.25 -1.75
CA SER A 188 -23.60 8.10 -2.03
C SER A 188 -24.10 6.91 -1.21
N ALA A 189 -24.88 6.03 -1.85
CA ALA A 189 -25.43 4.81 -1.23
C ALA A 189 -24.35 3.76 -0.89
N GLY A 190 -23.36 4.12 -0.06
CA GLY A 190 -22.33 3.20 0.45
C GLY A 190 -21.56 2.44 -0.64
N LYS A 191 -21.38 3.04 -1.82
CA LYS A 191 -20.70 2.39 -2.96
C LYS A 191 -19.32 1.91 -2.51
N ARG A 192 -19.08 0.60 -2.68
CA ARG A 192 -17.82 -0.06 -2.34
C ARG A 192 -16.82 0.12 -3.47
N LEU A 193 -15.66 0.60 -3.11
CA LEU A 193 -14.55 0.89 -4.00
C LEU A 193 -13.34 0.06 -3.62
N TYR A 194 -12.51 -0.23 -4.61
CA TYR A 194 -11.21 -0.83 -4.47
C TYR A 194 -10.18 0.19 -4.93
N VAL A 195 -9.23 0.53 -4.05
CA VAL A 195 -8.18 1.51 -4.31
C VAL A 195 -6.86 0.76 -4.36
N LYS A 196 -6.17 0.81 -5.50
CA LYS A 196 -4.86 0.18 -5.70
C LYS A 196 -3.79 1.25 -5.92
N PHE A 197 -2.67 1.11 -5.23
CA PHE A 197 -1.46 1.89 -5.47
C PHE A 197 -0.44 1.04 -6.24
N SER A 198 0.03 1.55 -7.38
CA SER A 198 1.08 0.91 -8.16
C SER A 198 2.01 1.92 -8.82
N VAL A 199 3.28 1.58 -8.99
CA VAL A 199 4.25 2.39 -9.75
C VAL A 199 4.01 2.32 -11.26
N ARG A 200 3.22 1.36 -11.72
CA ARG A 200 2.87 1.16 -13.13
C ARG A 200 1.39 0.80 -13.21
N TYR A 201 0.63 1.54 -14.00
CA TYR A 201 -0.77 1.25 -14.22
C TYR A 201 -1.21 1.69 -15.60
N SER A 202 -1.94 0.84 -16.31
CA SER A 202 -2.48 1.18 -17.63
C SER A 202 -3.94 1.56 -17.54
N GLU A 203 -4.20 2.85 -17.38
CA GLU A 203 -5.56 3.41 -17.40
C GLU A 203 -6.26 3.09 -18.73
N GLU A 204 -5.58 3.30 -19.85
CA GLU A 204 -6.13 3.09 -21.20
C GLU A 204 -6.56 1.64 -21.41
N ALA A 205 -5.69 0.67 -21.06
CA ALA A 205 -6.01 -0.75 -21.22
C ALA A 205 -7.15 -1.18 -20.30
N HIS A 206 -7.17 -0.70 -19.05
CA HIS A 206 -8.27 -0.99 -18.12
C HIS A 206 -9.59 -0.43 -18.66
N ARG A 207 -9.64 0.83 -19.07
CA ARG A 207 -10.87 1.43 -19.64
C ARG A 207 -11.33 0.70 -20.89
N ALA A 208 -10.41 0.32 -21.78
CA ALA A 208 -10.73 -0.48 -22.96
C ALA A 208 -11.30 -1.86 -22.59
N ALA A 209 -10.75 -2.50 -21.57
CA ALA A 209 -11.23 -3.78 -21.06
C ALA A 209 -12.60 -3.65 -20.35
N HIS A 210 -12.84 -2.57 -19.62
CA HIS A 210 -14.16 -2.32 -19.02
C HIS A 210 -15.24 -2.17 -20.09
N ALA A 211 -14.93 -1.48 -21.19
CA ALA A 211 -15.86 -1.27 -22.30
C ALA A 211 -16.32 -2.58 -23.00
N ILE A 212 -15.58 -3.67 -22.84
CA ILE A 212 -15.95 -5.02 -23.30
C ILE A 212 -16.41 -5.95 -22.17
N GLY A 213 -16.60 -5.40 -20.97
CA GLY A 213 -16.99 -6.17 -19.79
C GLY A 213 -15.91 -7.12 -19.26
N LEU A 214 -14.62 -6.87 -19.55
CA LEU A 214 -13.49 -7.66 -19.04
C LEU A 214 -12.87 -7.09 -17.77
N ALA A 215 -13.16 -5.85 -17.39
CA ALA A 215 -12.62 -5.23 -16.19
C ALA A 215 -13.71 -4.56 -15.33
N PRO A 216 -13.50 -4.42 -14.01
CA PRO A 216 -14.33 -3.56 -13.18
C PRO A 216 -14.39 -2.12 -13.73
N GLU A 217 -15.38 -1.35 -13.31
CA GLU A 217 -15.43 0.07 -13.67
C GLU A 217 -14.30 0.83 -12.96
N LEU A 218 -13.51 1.58 -13.73
CA LEU A 218 -12.43 2.42 -13.22
C LEU A 218 -12.94 3.87 -13.06
N HIS A 219 -13.08 4.32 -11.82
CA HIS A 219 -13.59 5.64 -11.47
C HIS A 219 -12.54 6.73 -11.65
N ALA A 220 -11.33 6.49 -11.16
CA ALA A 220 -10.25 7.48 -11.21
C ALA A 220 -8.88 6.82 -11.25
N VAL A 221 -7.93 7.50 -11.87
CA VAL A 221 -6.49 7.22 -11.75
C VAL A 221 -5.81 8.55 -11.46
N ASN A 222 -5.17 8.65 -10.31
CA ASN A 222 -4.45 9.85 -9.90
C ASN A 222 -2.95 9.53 -9.80
N ASP A 223 -2.11 10.45 -10.29
CA ASP A 223 -0.69 10.43 -9.95
C ASP A 223 -0.51 11.03 -8.55
N VAL A 224 0.09 10.24 -7.67
CA VAL A 224 0.40 10.60 -6.29
C VAL A 224 1.89 10.36 -6.10
N TYR A 225 2.68 11.39 -6.43
CA TYR A 225 4.14 11.38 -6.27
C TYR A 225 4.82 10.21 -7.01
N GLY A 226 4.45 9.97 -8.27
CA GLY A 226 5.02 8.89 -9.09
C GLY A 226 4.41 7.51 -8.84
N TRP A 227 3.35 7.44 -8.03
CA TRP A 227 2.48 6.28 -7.91
C TRP A 227 1.13 6.56 -8.56
N TYR A 228 0.57 5.54 -9.22
CA TYR A 228 -0.81 5.55 -9.65
C TYR A 228 -1.70 5.09 -8.51
N MET A 229 -2.65 5.93 -8.12
CA MET A 229 -3.80 5.55 -7.29
C MET A 229 -4.99 5.27 -8.21
N ALA A 230 -5.26 3.99 -8.45
CA ALA A 230 -6.40 3.53 -9.25
C ALA A 230 -7.59 3.20 -8.36
N VAL A 231 -8.70 3.93 -8.54
CA VAL A 231 -9.96 3.75 -7.82
C VAL A 231 -10.97 3.08 -8.74
N MET A 232 -11.42 1.88 -8.39
CA MET A 232 -12.33 1.06 -9.20
C MET A 232 -13.45 0.45 -8.36
N ASP A 233 -14.44 -0.17 -9.00
CA ASP A 233 -15.48 -0.92 -8.30
C ASP A 233 -14.90 -2.07 -7.46
N ASP A 234 -15.36 -2.22 -6.22
CA ASP A 234 -15.10 -3.43 -5.44
C ASP A 234 -16.09 -4.53 -5.83
N ARG A 235 -15.57 -5.60 -6.46
CA ARG A 235 -16.33 -6.76 -6.92
C ARG A 235 -16.24 -7.96 -5.98
N SER A 236 -15.52 -7.85 -4.85
CA SER A 236 -15.24 -8.97 -3.94
C SER A 236 -16.46 -9.66 -3.33
N SER A 237 -17.60 -8.98 -3.26
CA SER A 237 -18.84 -9.60 -2.73
C SER A 237 -19.57 -10.51 -3.71
N ALA A 238 -19.30 -10.39 -5.01
CA ALA A 238 -20.02 -11.13 -6.05
C ALA A 238 -19.09 -12.02 -6.90
N TYR A 239 -17.77 -11.81 -6.79
CA TYR A 239 -16.77 -12.54 -7.54
C TYR A 239 -15.74 -13.15 -6.61
N THR A 240 -15.23 -14.31 -7.00
CA THR A 240 -14.14 -15.03 -6.33
C THR A 240 -13.00 -15.25 -7.31
N SER A 241 -11.73 -15.20 -6.88
CA SER A 241 -10.62 -15.44 -7.79
C SER A 241 -10.66 -16.89 -8.32
N LEU A 242 -10.21 -17.09 -9.55
CA LEU A 242 -10.11 -18.44 -10.14
C LEU A 242 -9.12 -19.29 -9.34
N TRP A 243 -8.07 -18.68 -8.78
CA TRP A 243 -7.15 -19.34 -7.85
C TRP A 243 -7.87 -19.88 -6.61
N ASP A 244 -8.68 -19.06 -5.94
CA ASP A 244 -9.43 -19.48 -4.76
C ASP A 244 -10.42 -20.59 -5.08
N LEU A 245 -11.12 -20.52 -6.22
CA LEU A 245 -12.02 -21.61 -6.66
C LEU A 245 -11.29 -22.94 -6.90
N LYS A 246 -10.02 -22.88 -7.33
CA LYS A 246 -9.19 -24.06 -7.63
C LYS A 246 -8.52 -24.65 -6.39
N GLU A 247 -8.02 -23.80 -5.50
CA GLU A 247 -7.13 -24.20 -4.40
C GLU A 247 -7.83 -24.19 -3.04
N ASN A 248 -8.76 -23.25 -2.82
CA ASN A 248 -9.53 -23.12 -1.57
C ASN A 248 -10.99 -23.60 -1.71
N GLY A 249 -11.45 -23.89 -2.93
CA GLY A 249 -12.79 -24.39 -3.21
C GLY A 249 -12.89 -25.92 -3.22
N ASP A 250 -14.12 -26.43 -3.25
CA ASP A 250 -14.43 -27.87 -3.28
C ASP A 250 -14.25 -28.53 -4.66
N ILE A 251 -13.67 -27.80 -5.63
CA ILE A 251 -13.52 -28.28 -7.01
C ILE A 251 -12.21 -29.06 -7.14
N VAL A 252 -12.32 -30.38 -7.07
CA VAL A 252 -11.20 -31.29 -7.36
C VAL A 252 -10.64 -31.09 -8.77
N ARG A 253 -9.31 -31.19 -8.92
CA ARG A 253 -8.56 -30.85 -10.15
C ARG A 253 -9.12 -31.42 -11.46
N HIS A 254 -9.51 -32.69 -11.49
CA HIS A 254 -10.03 -33.33 -12.70
C HIS A 254 -11.41 -32.77 -13.13
N LYS A 255 -12.06 -31.99 -12.28
CA LYS A 255 -13.31 -31.26 -12.56
C LYS A 255 -13.10 -29.80 -12.93
N TRP A 256 -11.88 -29.26 -12.89
CA TRP A 256 -11.63 -27.86 -13.28
C TRP A 256 -12.14 -27.56 -14.68
N VAL A 257 -11.77 -28.36 -15.68
CA VAL A 257 -12.23 -28.16 -17.07
C VAL A 257 -13.76 -28.29 -17.19
N PRO A 258 -14.42 -29.37 -16.69
CA PRO A 258 -15.87 -29.47 -16.72
C PRO A 258 -16.64 -28.33 -16.01
N VAL A 259 -16.10 -27.77 -14.92
CA VAL A 259 -16.81 -26.80 -14.08
C VAL A 259 -16.47 -25.34 -14.44
N LEU A 260 -15.21 -25.09 -14.82
CA LEU A 260 -14.64 -23.75 -15.02
C LEU A 260 -14.19 -23.50 -16.47
N GLY A 261 -14.33 -24.47 -17.38
CA GLY A 261 -13.97 -24.34 -18.80
C GLY A 261 -14.63 -23.14 -19.46
N TRP A 262 -15.90 -22.88 -19.14
CA TRP A 262 -16.63 -21.70 -19.60
C TRP A 262 -15.95 -20.38 -19.21
N ALA A 263 -15.30 -20.31 -18.03
CA ALA A 263 -14.63 -19.10 -17.58
C ALA A 263 -13.33 -18.87 -18.36
N GLN A 264 -12.61 -19.94 -18.67
CA GLN A 264 -11.44 -19.89 -19.55
C GLN A 264 -11.83 -19.41 -20.96
N GLU A 265 -12.89 -19.98 -21.54
CA GLU A 265 -13.41 -19.57 -22.86
C GLU A 265 -13.85 -18.09 -22.87
N ALA A 266 -14.56 -17.65 -21.82
CA ALA A 266 -14.99 -16.26 -21.70
C ALA A 266 -13.81 -15.28 -21.57
N VAL A 267 -12.73 -15.67 -20.85
CA VAL A 267 -11.51 -14.87 -20.79
C VAL A 267 -10.84 -14.78 -22.16
N GLN A 268 -10.76 -15.90 -22.90
CA GLN A 268 -10.17 -15.93 -24.24
C GLN A 268 -10.93 -15.05 -25.24
N GLU A 269 -12.26 -15.14 -25.26
CA GLU A 269 -13.11 -14.32 -26.14
C GLU A 269 -12.92 -12.83 -25.85
N LYS A 270 -12.99 -12.43 -24.57
CA LYS A 270 -12.82 -11.03 -24.18
C LYS A 270 -11.38 -10.53 -24.40
N LEU A 271 -10.36 -11.38 -24.23
CA LEU A 271 -8.97 -11.01 -24.55
C LEU A 271 -8.79 -10.75 -26.05
N ALA A 272 -9.41 -11.56 -26.92
CA ALA A 272 -9.38 -11.29 -28.36
C ALA A 272 -9.96 -9.91 -28.70
N LEU A 273 -11.09 -9.53 -28.09
CA LEU A 273 -11.69 -8.19 -28.24
C LEU A 273 -10.80 -7.07 -27.70
N LEU A 274 -9.99 -7.35 -26.68
CA LEU A 274 -9.01 -6.40 -26.13
C LEU A 274 -7.82 -6.24 -27.11
N HIS A 275 -7.33 -7.34 -27.67
CA HIS A 275 -6.24 -7.36 -28.65
C HIS A 275 -6.64 -6.63 -29.94
N GLU A 276 -7.88 -6.78 -30.40
CA GLU A 276 -8.44 -6.03 -31.53
C GLU A 276 -8.43 -4.51 -31.29
N ARG A 277 -8.56 -4.08 -30.04
CA ARG A 277 -8.43 -2.66 -29.63
C ARG A 277 -6.98 -2.22 -29.49
N GLY A 278 -6.02 -3.11 -29.73
CA GLY A 278 -4.59 -2.81 -29.67
C GLY A 278 -4.00 -2.83 -28.26
N PHE A 279 -4.66 -3.47 -27.30
CA PHE A 279 -4.18 -3.57 -25.92
C PHE A 279 -3.87 -5.02 -25.54
N VAL A 280 -2.91 -5.21 -24.63
CA VAL A 280 -2.53 -6.50 -24.04
C VAL A 280 -2.53 -6.39 -22.52
N HIS A 281 -2.72 -7.51 -21.81
CA HIS A 281 -2.70 -7.55 -20.33
C HIS A 281 -1.32 -7.90 -19.77
N GLY A 282 -0.71 -8.97 -20.27
CA GLY A 282 0.63 -9.43 -19.90
C GLY A 282 0.74 -10.28 -18.62
N ASP A 283 -0.31 -10.42 -17.82
CA ASP A 283 -0.29 -11.21 -16.57
C ASP A 283 -1.62 -11.95 -16.37
N VAL A 284 -2.04 -12.70 -17.38
CA VAL A 284 -3.30 -13.47 -17.36
C VAL A 284 -3.09 -14.74 -16.51
N ARG A 285 -3.29 -14.61 -15.21
CA ARG A 285 -3.18 -15.73 -14.24
C ARG A 285 -4.49 -15.92 -13.50
N ASP A 286 -4.68 -17.11 -12.96
CA ASP A 286 -5.86 -17.46 -12.17
C ASP A 286 -6.08 -16.56 -10.94
N ALA A 287 -5.01 -16.07 -10.31
CA ALA A 287 -5.11 -15.07 -9.25
C ALA A 287 -5.68 -13.71 -9.73
N ASN A 288 -5.52 -13.38 -11.02
CA ASN A 288 -5.98 -12.13 -11.62
C ASN A 288 -7.35 -12.28 -12.32
N VAL A 289 -7.91 -13.50 -12.40
CA VAL A 289 -9.22 -13.77 -12.98
C VAL A 289 -10.26 -13.85 -11.87
N LEU A 290 -11.23 -12.95 -11.88
CA LEU A 290 -12.38 -12.95 -11.00
C LEU A 290 -13.56 -13.64 -11.69
N VAL A 291 -14.18 -14.59 -11.01
CA VAL A 291 -15.28 -15.41 -11.53
C VAL A 291 -16.54 -15.18 -10.69
N ARG A 292 -17.65 -14.87 -11.35
CA ARG A 292 -19.00 -14.95 -10.78
C ARG A 292 -19.71 -16.14 -11.40
N ASN A 293 -20.17 -17.06 -10.56
CA ASN A 293 -20.88 -18.27 -10.99
C ASN A 293 -22.07 -18.52 -10.06
N THR A 294 -23.14 -17.75 -10.25
CA THR A 294 -24.41 -17.90 -9.53
C THR A 294 -25.49 -18.46 -10.45
N GLU A 295 -26.60 -18.95 -9.90
CA GLU A 295 -27.69 -19.53 -10.70
C GLU A 295 -28.20 -18.52 -11.74
N GLY A 296 -27.90 -18.79 -13.02
CA GLY A 296 -28.32 -17.96 -14.16
C GLY A 296 -27.37 -16.79 -14.51
N GLU A 297 -26.34 -16.53 -13.72
CA GLU A 297 -25.38 -15.44 -13.98
C GLU A 297 -23.94 -15.94 -13.93
N ARG A 298 -23.31 -15.97 -15.10
CA ARG A 298 -21.90 -16.30 -15.28
C ARG A 298 -21.17 -15.11 -15.87
N ASP A 299 -20.08 -14.72 -15.23
CA ASP A 299 -19.25 -13.64 -15.72
C ASP A 299 -17.81 -13.77 -15.25
N VAL A 300 -16.90 -13.18 -16.01
CA VAL A 300 -15.47 -13.11 -15.72
C VAL A 300 -14.97 -11.69 -15.85
N LEU A 301 -14.15 -11.28 -14.89
CA LEU A 301 -13.40 -10.04 -14.92
C LEU A 301 -11.91 -10.34 -14.74
N LEU A 302 -11.08 -9.46 -15.25
CA LEU A 302 -9.63 -9.48 -15.13
C LEU A 302 -9.18 -8.24 -14.36
N VAL A 303 -8.27 -8.44 -13.42
CA VAL A 303 -7.69 -7.40 -12.57
C VAL A 303 -6.16 -7.40 -12.70
N ASP A 304 -5.50 -6.47 -12.03
CA ASP A 304 -4.03 -6.31 -12.06
C ASP A 304 -3.46 -5.82 -13.40
N TRP A 305 -3.91 -4.62 -13.80
CA TRP A 305 -3.56 -3.94 -15.06
C TRP A 305 -2.18 -3.25 -15.05
N ASP A 306 -1.25 -3.67 -14.19
CA ASP A 306 0.03 -2.99 -13.98
C ASP A 306 1.03 -3.22 -15.13
N TRP A 307 0.91 -4.37 -15.80
CA TRP A 307 1.76 -4.73 -16.94
C TRP A 307 1.10 -4.43 -18.27
N ALA A 308 -0.21 -4.21 -18.25
CA ALA A 308 -1.01 -3.98 -19.43
C ALA A 308 -0.57 -2.72 -20.18
N GLY A 309 -0.98 -2.61 -21.44
CA GLY A 309 -0.65 -1.45 -22.25
C GLY A 309 -0.99 -1.63 -23.71
N ALA A 310 -0.83 -0.55 -24.47
CA ALA A 310 -1.00 -0.59 -25.91
C ALA A 310 0.15 -1.36 -26.59
N THR A 311 -0.18 -2.21 -27.56
CA THR A 311 0.80 -2.84 -28.45
C THR A 311 1.27 -1.83 -29.51
N PRO A 312 2.57 -1.75 -29.86
CA PRO A 312 3.69 -2.57 -29.40
C PRO A 312 4.48 -1.98 -28.21
N LYS A 313 3.91 -1.01 -27.49
CA LYS A 313 4.61 -0.25 -26.42
C LYS A 313 4.65 -0.99 -25.09
N ALA A 314 3.70 -1.88 -24.81
CA ALA A 314 3.65 -2.66 -23.59
C ALA A 314 4.93 -3.50 -23.41
N ARG A 315 5.49 -3.48 -22.19
CA ARG A 315 6.79 -4.10 -21.85
C ARG A 315 6.72 -4.74 -20.47
N TYR A 316 7.25 -5.95 -20.33
CA TYR A 316 7.43 -6.59 -19.04
C TYR A 316 8.37 -5.78 -18.15
N PRO A 317 8.13 -5.70 -16.82
CA PRO A 317 9.10 -5.10 -15.92
C PRO A 317 10.42 -5.86 -15.92
N TYR A 318 11.54 -5.14 -15.79
CA TYR A 318 12.87 -5.77 -15.63
C TYR A 318 12.97 -6.63 -14.37
N THR A 319 12.12 -6.38 -13.37
CA THR A 319 12.01 -7.13 -12.12
C THR A 319 11.09 -8.35 -12.21
N MET A 320 10.57 -8.70 -13.40
CA MET A 320 9.67 -9.85 -13.56
C MET A 320 10.33 -11.16 -13.12
N SER A 321 9.85 -11.73 -12.01
CA SER A 321 10.25 -13.07 -11.57
C SER A 321 9.59 -14.14 -12.45
N ARG A 322 10.38 -15.09 -12.95
CA ARG A 322 9.90 -16.29 -13.65
C ARG A 322 9.89 -17.55 -12.77
N ARG A 323 10.24 -17.42 -11.48
CA ARG A 323 10.20 -18.55 -10.54
C ARG A 323 8.79 -18.71 -10.00
N GLY A 324 8.27 -19.94 -10.04
CA GLY A 324 6.96 -20.29 -9.48
C GLY A 324 5.75 -19.86 -10.30
N ILE A 325 5.93 -19.09 -11.38
CA ILE A 325 4.84 -18.66 -12.28
C ILE A 325 5.22 -19.03 -13.72
N ASP A 326 4.42 -19.91 -14.32
CA ASP A 326 4.65 -20.37 -15.69
C ASP A 326 4.33 -19.25 -16.69
N ARG A 327 5.24 -19.02 -17.64
CA ARG A 327 5.15 -17.93 -18.62
C ARG A 327 5.67 -18.38 -19.98
N PRO A 328 5.15 -17.80 -21.08
CA PRO A 328 5.63 -18.10 -22.43
C PRO A 328 7.14 -17.97 -22.53
N GLY A 329 7.79 -18.82 -23.34
CA GLY A 329 9.24 -18.80 -23.50
C GLY A 329 9.80 -17.43 -23.88
N SER A 330 9.08 -16.71 -24.76
CA SER A 330 9.42 -15.36 -25.25
C SER A 330 9.04 -14.22 -24.30
N ALA A 331 8.33 -14.48 -23.20
CA ALA A 331 8.03 -13.47 -22.18
C ALA A 331 9.24 -13.28 -21.25
N MET A 332 10.15 -12.37 -21.62
CA MET A 332 11.37 -12.05 -20.87
C MET A 332 11.28 -10.67 -20.20
N PRO A 333 12.01 -10.43 -19.10
CA PRO A 333 12.05 -9.11 -18.46
C PRO A 333 12.49 -8.02 -19.45
N GLY A 334 11.75 -6.92 -19.52
CA GLY A 334 12.02 -5.83 -20.45
C GLY A 334 11.56 -6.08 -21.90
N GLU A 335 11.08 -7.28 -22.24
CA GLU A 335 10.58 -7.56 -23.59
C GLU A 335 9.15 -7.06 -23.80
N GLN A 336 8.78 -6.95 -25.08
CA GLN A 336 7.44 -6.58 -25.48
C GLN A 336 6.40 -7.59 -25.01
N ILE A 337 5.28 -7.09 -24.49
CA ILE A 337 4.10 -7.91 -24.20
C ILE A 337 3.27 -8.04 -25.48
N THR A 338 2.88 -9.25 -25.82
CA THR A 338 2.22 -9.60 -27.09
C THR A 338 0.88 -10.29 -26.87
N PRO A 339 -0.08 -10.22 -27.81
CA PRO A 339 -1.32 -10.99 -27.77
C PRO A 339 -1.07 -12.50 -27.59
N GLU A 340 -0.01 -13.03 -28.20
CA GLU A 340 0.38 -14.43 -28.08
C GLU A 340 0.75 -14.80 -26.64
N HIS A 341 1.32 -13.86 -25.87
CA HIS A 341 1.59 -14.08 -24.45
C HIS A 341 0.30 -14.25 -23.65
N ASP A 342 -0.66 -13.35 -23.84
CA ASP A 342 -1.98 -13.42 -23.20
C ASP A 342 -2.71 -14.71 -23.55
N ASN A 343 -2.73 -15.08 -24.83
CA ASN A 343 -3.36 -16.30 -25.31
C ASN A 343 -2.74 -17.54 -24.67
N TRP A 344 -1.41 -17.64 -24.69
CA TRP A 344 -0.69 -18.77 -24.10
C TRP A 344 -0.95 -18.92 -22.60
N MET A 345 -1.05 -17.80 -21.87
CA MET A 345 -1.37 -17.77 -20.45
C MET A 345 -2.83 -18.17 -20.20
N SER A 346 -3.76 -17.67 -21.03
CA SER A 346 -5.20 -18.00 -20.95
C SER A 346 -5.47 -19.50 -21.15
N GLU A 347 -4.77 -20.15 -22.08
CA GLU A 347 -4.85 -21.60 -22.34
C GLU A 347 -4.46 -22.44 -21.11
N ARG A 348 -3.68 -21.86 -20.20
CA ARG A 348 -3.10 -22.54 -19.03
C ARG A 348 -3.79 -22.22 -17.71
N LEU A 349 -4.84 -21.40 -17.71
CA LEU A 349 -5.60 -21.04 -16.50
C LEU A 349 -6.11 -22.26 -15.71
N LEU A 350 -6.51 -23.33 -16.41
CA LEU A 350 -6.99 -24.58 -15.80
C LEU A 350 -5.93 -25.70 -15.77
N THR A 351 -4.67 -25.35 -15.98
CA THR A 351 -3.53 -26.27 -15.85
C THR A 351 -2.72 -25.91 -14.60
N ARG A 352 -2.05 -26.89 -13.97
CA ARG A 352 -1.05 -26.60 -12.94
C ARG A 352 0.34 -26.60 -13.60
N PRO A 353 1.26 -25.70 -13.19
CA PRO A 353 2.65 -25.81 -13.60
C PRO A 353 3.16 -27.21 -13.25
N ARG A 354 3.84 -27.87 -14.19
CA ARG A 354 4.65 -29.04 -13.86
C ARG A 354 5.81 -28.54 -13.01
N PHE A 355 5.68 -28.61 -11.69
CA PHE A 355 6.84 -28.52 -10.80
C PHE A 355 7.73 -29.73 -11.06
N LEU A 356 8.68 -29.59 -12.00
CA LEU A 356 9.88 -30.41 -12.00
C LEU A 356 10.76 -29.85 -10.89
N TRP A 357 10.62 -30.44 -9.71
CA TRP A 357 11.70 -30.39 -8.72
C TRP A 357 12.89 -31.13 -9.32
N LEU A 358 13.93 -30.36 -9.69
CA LEU A 358 15.29 -30.86 -9.86
C LEU A 358 16.20 -30.04 -8.95
#